data_AF-A0A0K8PGN3-F1
#
_entry.id   AF-A0A0K8PGN3-F1
#
_cell.length_a   1.000
_cell.length_b   1.000
_cell.length_c   1.000
_cell.angle_alpha   90.00
_cell.angle_beta   90.00
_cell.angle_gamma   90.00
#
_symmetry.space_group_name_H-M   'P 1'
#
loop_
_entity.id
_entity.type
_entity.pdbx_description
1 polymer ?
#
loop_
_entity_poly.entity_id
_entity_poly.type
_entity_poly.pdbx_seq_one_letter_code
_entity_poly.pdbx_strand_id
1 'polypeptide(L)'
;MACGGADLIVIDIDAHSAPVPDRNRLLPGIAIHDSVDLEGLASGFDTLALLAALRRQPSPADDDSTLRVRTPSGGLHVWYRNPHPATRFRCSTGSSSKVALAWQVDVRADGGYIVAPTTRTTQGTYLREGPTRLPAPLPEWLGEELVRTGHVIQRPPVRPKPEVPRARRPRTAADGQRVLDPLLLEVAECAATREGAAFTEKLNKAAYTAGGLTAAGHLDERTARTLLLKAAEAARPWQSARNERIVDDALVAGAARPLHLEGRS
;
A
#
# COMPACT_ATOMS: atom_id res chain seq x y z
N MET A 1 11.86 2.27 8.82
CA MET A 1 12.19 0.84 8.69
C MET A 1 11.33 0.23 7.60
N ALA A 2 11.91 -0.52 6.65
CA ALA A 2 11.13 -1.23 5.64
C ALA A 2 10.57 -2.52 6.25
N CYS A 3 9.28 -2.82 6.07
CA CYS A 3 8.66 -3.98 6.75
C CYS A 3 8.93 -5.30 6.02
N GLY A 4 8.92 -5.28 4.67
CA GLY A 4 9.04 -6.49 3.86
C GLY A 4 10.35 -7.27 4.03
N GLY A 5 11.48 -6.57 4.23
CA GLY A 5 12.78 -7.22 4.47
C GLY A 5 12.99 -7.73 5.89
N ALA A 6 12.06 -7.45 6.81
CA ALA A 6 12.15 -7.80 8.22
C ALA A 6 11.05 -8.78 8.66
N ASP A 7 10.27 -9.32 7.73
CA ASP A 7 9.09 -10.16 7.97
C ASP A 7 8.11 -9.55 8.99
N LEU A 8 8.00 -8.22 8.97
CA LEU A 8 7.14 -7.47 9.88
C LEU A 8 5.78 -7.19 9.24
N ILE A 9 4.74 -7.35 10.04
CA ILE A 9 3.36 -6.96 9.74
C ILE A 9 2.92 -6.05 10.87
N VAL A 10 2.56 -4.82 10.58
CA VAL A 10 2.07 -3.87 11.59
C VAL A 10 0.64 -3.50 11.27
N ILE A 11 -0.25 -3.71 12.24
CA ILE A 11 -1.62 -3.20 12.18
C ILE A 11 -1.58 -1.75 12.66
N ASP A 12 -1.93 -0.83 11.78
CA ASP A 12 -1.91 0.61 11.99
C ASP A 12 -3.34 1.08 12.26
N ILE A 13 -3.61 1.37 13.53
CA ILE A 13 -4.94 1.71 14.05
C ILE A 13 -5.00 3.23 14.21
N ASP A 14 -5.82 3.87 13.39
CA ASP A 14 -5.97 5.31 13.41
C ASP A 14 -7.04 5.77 14.42
N ALA A 15 -6.81 6.97 14.98
CA ALA A 15 -7.73 7.67 15.88
C ALA A 15 -8.27 8.97 15.25
N HIS A 16 -8.31 9.04 13.92
CA HIS A 16 -8.67 10.28 13.23
C HIS A 16 -10.17 10.56 13.40
N SER A 17 -10.51 11.78 13.81
CA SER A 17 -11.90 12.23 13.77
C SER A 17 -12.36 12.37 12.32
N ALA A 18 -13.16 11.42 11.86
CA ALA A 18 -13.76 11.42 10.53
C ALA A 18 -15.21 10.94 10.61
N PRO A 19 -16.10 11.38 9.71
CA PRO A 19 -17.45 10.85 9.63
C PRO A 19 -17.43 9.33 9.47
N VAL A 20 -18.18 8.63 10.32
CA VAL A 20 -18.33 7.18 10.24
C VAL A 20 -18.99 6.84 8.90
N PRO A 21 -18.39 5.96 8.08
CA PRO A 21 -18.95 5.61 6.79
C PRO A 21 -20.17 4.70 6.96
N ASP A 22 -20.88 4.43 5.86
CA ASP A 22 -21.93 3.42 5.83
C ASP A 22 -21.46 2.09 6.45
N ARG A 23 -22.36 1.41 7.17
CA ARG A 23 -22.07 0.16 7.89
C ARG A 23 -21.36 -0.88 7.02
N ASN A 24 -21.69 -0.95 5.73
CA ASN A 24 -21.14 -1.93 4.80
C ASN A 24 -19.70 -1.63 4.37
N ARG A 25 -19.18 -0.46 4.78
CA ARG A 25 -17.80 -0.02 4.52
C ARG A 25 -16.89 -0.11 5.74
N LEU A 26 -17.43 -0.43 6.92
CA LEU A 26 -16.65 -0.55 8.15
C LEU A 26 -15.71 -1.75 8.11
N LEU A 27 -16.21 -2.90 7.64
CA LEU A 27 -15.46 -4.16 7.54
C LEU A 27 -15.53 -4.66 6.09
N PRO A 28 -14.53 -4.38 5.25
CA PRO A 28 -14.57 -4.72 3.82
C PRO A 28 -14.87 -6.19 3.60
N GLY A 29 -16.00 -6.56 2.99
CA GLY A 29 -16.38 -7.97 2.75
C GLY A 29 -17.05 -8.70 3.92
N ILE A 30 -17.43 -7.98 4.98
CA ILE A 30 -18.28 -8.50 6.06
C ILE A 30 -19.51 -7.58 6.17
N ALA A 31 -20.69 -8.14 5.91
CA ALA A 31 -21.94 -7.42 6.16
C ALA A 31 -22.23 -7.41 7.66
N ILE A 32 -22.41 -6.22 8.24
CA ILE A 32 -22.82 -6.05 9.63
C ILE A 32 -24.35 -5.99 9.65
N HIS A 33 -25.02 -6.91 10.35
CA HIS A 33 -26.48 -6.97 10.40
C HIS A 33 -27.10 -5.76 11.13
N ASP A 34 -28.30 -5.31 10.71
CA ASP A 34 -28.94 -4.09 11.24
C ASP A 34 -29.22 -4.08 12.73
N SER A 35 -29.31 -5.26 13.34
CA SER A 35 -29.47 -5.42 14.79
C SER A 35 -28.20 -5.14 15.60
N VAL A 36 -27.03 -5.02 14.97
CA VAL A 36 -25.79 -4.64 15.65
C VAL A 36 -25.82 -3.14 15.87
N ASP A 37 -25.87 -2.74 17.13
CA ASP A 37 -25.74 -1.35 17.53
C ASP A 37 -24.29 -0.87 17.29
N LEU A 38 -24.17 0.25 16.56
CA LEU A 38 -22.91 0.89 16.22
C LEU A 38 -22.81 2.30 16.82
N GLU A 39 -23.76 2.67 17.70
CA GLU A 39 -23.71 3.94 18.43
C GLU A 39 -22.40 4.04 19.22
N GLY A 40 -21.72 5.19 19.09
CA GLY A 40 -20.44 5.44 19.75
C GLY A 40 -19.19 4.96 19.00
N LEU A 41 -19.33 4.22 17.89
CA LEU A 41 -18.18 3.88 17.03
C LEU A 41 -17.57 5.15 16.43
N ALA A 42 -16.28 5.40 16.65
CA ALA A 42 -15.66 6.68 16.30
C ALA A 42 -14.31 6.57 15.58
N SER A 43 -13.62 5.44 15.70
CA SER A 43 -12.22 5.29 15.28
C SER A 43 -11.86 3.90 14.79
N GLY A 44 -10.59 3.73 14.36
CA GLY A 44 -10.02 2.43 14.03
C GLY A 44 -9.98 1.45 15.20
N PHE A 45 -9.93 1.95 16.45
CA PHE A 45 -9.96 1.09 17.63
C PHE A 45 -11.31 0.37 17.73
N ASP A 46 -12.40 1.08 17.48
CA ASP A 46 -13.76 0.57 17.59
C ASP A 46 -14.06 -0.43 16.47
N THR A 47 -13.63 -0.15 15.23
CA THR A 47 -13.83 -1.07 14.10
C THR A 47 -12.96 -2.32 14.23
N LEU A 48 -11.74 -2.20 14.74
CA LEU A 48 -10.90 -3.36 15.02
C LEU A 48 -11.48 -4.20 16.16
N ALA A 49 -11.97 -3.58 17.22
CA ALA A 49 -12.65 -4.26 18.32
C ALA A 49 -13.92 -4.99 17.84
N LEU A 50 -14.72 -4.34 16.97
CA LEU A 50 -15.88 -4.96 16.33
C LEU A 50 -15.48 -6.18 15.49
N LEU A 51 -14.43 -6.08 14.67
CA LEU A 51 -13.92 -7.20 13.90
C LEU A 51 -13.50 -8.37 14.80
N ALA A 52 -12.74 -8.07 15.86
CA ALA A 52 -12.29 -9.07 16.82
C ALA A 52 -13.47 -9.74 17.54
N ALA A 53 -14.48 -8.98 17.96
CA ALA A 53 -15.70 -9.48 18.57
C ALA A 53 -16.49 -10.41 17.64
N LEU A 54 -16.64 -10.04 16.35
CA LEU A 54 -17.27 -10.89 15.33
C LEU A 54 -16.51 -12.20 15.09
N ARG A 55 -15.21 -12.22 15.38
CA ARG A 55 -14.36 -13.42 15.34
C ARG A 55 -14.23 -14.14 16.68
N ARG A 56 -14.81 -13.60 17.75
CA ARG A 56 -14.67 -14.08 19.14
C ARG A 56 -13.20 -14.15 19.57
N GLN A 57 -12.45 -13.11 19.20
CA GLN A 57 -11.02 -12.95 19.49
C GLN A 57 -10.80 -11.68 20.32
N PRO A 58 -9.71 -11.60 21.09
CA PRO A 58 -9.32 -10.34 21.73
C PRO A 58 -8.95 -9.30 20.67
N SER A 59 -9.19 -8.03 20.97
CA SER A 59 -8.75 -6.93 20.10
C SER A 59 -7.23 -6.88 20.03
N PRO A 60 -6.60 -6.82 18.83
CA PRO A 60 -5.16 -6.62 18.72
C PRO A 60 -4.67 -5.34 19.41
N ALA A 61 -5.53 -4.33 19.59
CA ALA A 61 -5.16 -3.12 20.35
C ALA A 61 -4.80 -3.44 21.81
N ASP A 62 -5.40 -4.49 22.38
CA ASP A 62 -5.22 -4.93 23.77
C ASP A 62 -4.16 -6.03 23.93
N ASP A 63 -3.56 -6.49 22.82
CA ASP A 63 -2.55 -7.55 22.82
C ASP A 63 -1.23 -7.07 23.45
N ASP A 64 -1.07 -7.32 24.75
CA ASP A 64 0.12 -6.99 25.52
C ASP A 64 1.27 -7.99 25.33
N SER A 65 1.01 -9.13 24.67
CA SER A 65 2.02 -10.14 24.35
C SER A 65 2.94 -9.73 23.20
N THR A 66 2.59 -8.65 22.50
CA THR A 66 3.35 -8.13 21.36
C THR A 66 3.78 -6.67 21.51
N LEU A 67 4.70 -6.22 20.66
CA LEU A 67 5.16 -4.84 20.64
C LEU A 67 4.03 -3.89 20.16
N ARG A 68 3.67 -2.95 21.03
CA ARG A 68 2.71 -1.88 20.76
C ARG A 68 3.36 -0.50 20.83
N VAL A 69 2.97 0.39 19.92
CA VAL A 69 3.56 1.73 19.81
C VAL A 69 2.47 2.76 19.51
N ARG A 70 2.24 3.67 20.46
CA ARG A 70 1.39 4.84 20.27
C ARG A 70 1.97 5.76 19.21
N THR A 71 1.13 6.19 18.28
CA THR A 71 1.51 7.15 17.25
C THR A 71 1.26 8.58 17.74
N PRO A 72 1.94 9.59 17.19
CA PRO A 72 1.72 10.97 17.58
C PRO A 72 0.30 11.49 17.31
N SER A 73 -0.41 10.91 16.34
CA SER A 73 -1.81 11.25 16.04
C SER A 73 -2.83 10.66 17.01
N GLY A 74 -2.38 9.92 18.04
CA GLY A 74 -3.25 9.23 19.01
C GLY A 74 -3.61 7.79 18.62
N GLY A 75 -3.19 7.35 17.43
CA GLY A 75 -3.35 5.97 16.97
C GLY A 75 -2.41 4.97 17.66
N LEU A 76 -2.43 3.74 17.19
CA LEU A 76 -1.65 2.62 17.72
C LEU A 76 -1.12 1.73 16.59
N HIS A 77 0.18 1.48 16.62
CA HIS A 77 0.79 0.41 15.84
C HIS A 77 0.90 -0.86 16.69
N VAL A 78 0.32 -1.96 16.22
CA VAL A 78 0.47 -3.30 16.82
C VAL A 78 1.36 -4.14 15.89
N TRP A 79 2.51 -4.56 16.40
CA TRP A 79 3.55 -5.16 15.57
C TRP A 79 3.56 -6.67 15.69
N TYR A 80 3.61 -7.37 14.56
CA TYR A 80 3.73 -8.82 14.49
C TYR A 80 4.87 -9.24 13.56
N ARG A 81 5.35 -10.46 13.75
CA ARG A 81 6.18 -11.17 12.77
C ARG A 81 5.31 -12.08 11.93
N ASN A 82 5.61 -12.17 10.64
CA ASN A 82 5.00 -13.17 9.78
C ASN A 82 5.57 -14.57 10.10
N PRO A 83 4.78 -15.52 10.63
CA PRO A 83 5.27 -16.87 10.88
C PRO A 83 5.48 -17.69 9.60
N HIS A 84 4.96 -17.22 8.45
CA HIS A 84 5.01 -17.92 7.17
C HIS A 84 5.60 -17.01 6.08
N PRO A 85 6.93 -16.87 5.99
CA PRO A 85 7.57 -15.94 5.04
C PRO A 85 7.29 -16.25 3.56
N ALA A 86 6.83 -17.48 3.25
CA ALA A 86 6.35 -17.85 1.91
C ALA A 86 5.08 -17.07 1.50
N THR A 87 4.24 -16.69 2.47
CA THR A 87 3.04 -15.88 2.26
C THR A 87 3.37 -14.44 2.61
N ARG A 88 3.62 -13.59 1.61
CA ARG A 88 3.88 -12.16 1.84
C ARG A 88 2.58 -11.36 1.83
N PHE A 89 2.51 -10.35 2.67
CA PHE A 89 1.38 -9.42 2.75
C PHE A 89 1.80 -8.04 2.23
N ARG A 90 0.95 -7.41 1.44
CA ARG A 90 1.14 -6.05 0.91
C ARG A 90 0.73 -4.99 1.92
N CYS A 91 1.35 -3.83 1.82
CA CYS A 91 0.93 -2.62 2.52
C CYS A 91 -0.41 -2.07 1.97
N SER A 92 -1.29 -1.53 2.83
CA SER A 92 -2.60 -0.96 2.45
C SER A 92 -2.65 0.58 2.39
N THR A 93 -1.53 1.26 2.53
CA THR A 93 -1.50 2.66 2.98
C THR A 93 -1.89 3.68 1.91
N GLY A 94 -2.73 4.65 2.30
CA GLY A 94 -3.14 5.80 1.48
C GLY A 94 -4.62 5.75 1.10
N SER A 95 -5.23 6.91 0.85
CA SER A 95 -6.66 7.11 0.53
C SER A 95 -7.18 6.40 -0.74
N SER A 96 -6.37 5.53 -1.32
CA SER A 96 -6.56 4.83 -2.61
C SER A 96 -6.73 3.30 -2.44
N SER A 97 -6.62 2.74 -1.23
CA SER A 97 -6.66 1.28 -1.12
C SER A 97 -8.08 0.72 -1.21
N LYS A 98 -8.33 -0.06 -2.25
CA LYS A 98 -9.42 -1.07 -2.32
C LYS A 98 -9.26 -2.19 -1.27
N VAL A 99 -8.24 -2.11 -0.41
CA VAL A 99 -7.71 -3.19 0.43
C VAL A 99 -7.31 -2.53 1.74
N ALA A 100 -8.20 -2.57 2.73
CA ALA A 100 -7.95 -2.17 4.13
C ALA A 100 -8.46 -3.30 5.04
N LEU A 101 -7.94 -3.39 6.26
CA LEU A 101 -8.39 -4.41 7.21
C LEU A 101 -9.79 -4.07 7.77
N ALA A 102 -9.95 -2.80 8.15
CA ALA A 102 -11.21 -2.18 8.55
C ALA A 102 -11.14 -0.67 8.29
N TRP A 103 -12.25 0.05 8.44
CA TRP A 103 -12.23 1.52 8.41
C TRP A 103 -11.30 2.05 9.50
N GLN A 104 -10.35 2.91 9.11
CA GLN A 104 -9.27 3.43 9.96
C GLN A 104 -8.31 2.35 10.51
N VAL A 105 -8.22 1.20 9.86
CA VAL A 105 -7.26 0.15 10.21
C VAL A 105 -6.51 -0.32 8.97
N ASP A 106 -5.27 0.13 8.88
CA ASP A 106 -4.33 -0.18 7.81
C ASP A 106 -3.34 -1.29 8.20
N VAL A 107 -2.67 -1.83 7.19
CA VAL A 107 -1.64 -2.86 7.31
C VAL A 107 -0.36 -2.32 6.70
N ARG A 108 0.69 -2.20 7.52
CA ARG A 108 2.05 -1.91 7.06
C ARG A 108 2.81 -3.22 6.94
N ALA A 109 3.16 -3.59 5.71
CA ALA A 109 3.86 -4.84 5.41
C ALA A 109 4.82 -4.65 4.22
N ASP A 110 4.93 -5.64 3.33
CA ASP A 110 5.80 -5.56 2.17
C ASP A 110 5.45 -4.37 1.26
N GLY A 111 6.47 -3.72 0.70
CA GLY A 111 6.35 -2.42 0.01
C GLY A 111 6.07 -1.21 0.92
N GLY A 112 5.81 -1.44 2.21
CA GLY A 112 5.55 -0.41 3.21
C GLY A 112 6.76 -0.07 4.08
N TYR A 113 6.67 1.07 4.75
CA TYR A 113 7.61 1.45 5.80
C TYR A 113 6.85 1.90 7.05
N ILE A 114 7.55 1.77 8.17
CA ILE A 114 7.11 2.18 9.50
C ILE A 114 8.18 3.06 10.15
N VAL A 115 7.71 3.99 10.99
CA VAL A 115 8.59 4.78 11.86
C VAL A 115 9.00 3.90 13.04
N ALA A 116 10.29 3.86 13.34
CA ALA A 116 10.80 3.02 14.41
C ALA A 116 10.25 3.51 15.77
N PRO A 117 10.00 2.61 16.73
CA PRO A 117 9.58 3.03 18.06
C PRO A 117 10.60 3.99 18.66
N THR A 118 10.16 4.92 19.50
CA THR A 118 10.97 5.98 20.14
C THR A 118 11.52 7.06 19.20
N THR A 119 11.20 7.00 17.90
CA THR A 119 11.55 8.07 16.96
C THR A 119 10.72 9.32 17.26
N ARG A 120 11.39 10.47 17.33
CA ARG A 120 10.76 11.79 17.40
C ARG A 120 10.60 12.35 15.99
N THR A 121 9.40 12.81 15.68
CA THR A 121 9.06 13.51 14.44
C THR A 121 8.59 14.93 14.78
N THR A 122 8.39 15.76 13.76
CA THR A 122 7.78 17.09 13.92
C THR A 122 6.37 17.02 14.50
N GLN A 123 5.65 15.91 14.26
CA GLN A 123 4.29 15.66 14.73
C GLN A 123 4.24 15.10 16.16
N GLY A 124 5.38 14.74 16.75
CA GLY A 124 5.48 14.14 18.08
C GLY A 124 6.28 12.84 18.10
N THR A 125 6.16 12.07 19.16
CA THR A 125 7.00 10.89 19.42
C THR A 125 6.21 9.60 19.32
N TYR A 126 6.79 8.60 18.66
CA TYR A 126 6.26 7.24 18.68
C TYR A 126 6.63 6.57 20.01
N LEU A 127 5.67 6.37 20.90
CA LEU A 127 5.92 5.89 22.26
C LEU A 127 5.56 4.42 22.39
N ARG A 128 6.47 3.61 22.92
CA ARG A 128 6.17 2.20 23.22
C ARG A 128 5.13 2.11 24.33
N GLU A 129 4.18 1.21 24.18
CA GLU A 129 3.14 0.93 25.17
C GLU A 129 3.35 -0.45 25.78
N GLY A 130 3.24 -0.55 27.11
CA GLY A 130 3.45 -1.80 27.84
C GLY A 130 4.93 -2.25 27.96
N PRO A 131 5.17 -3.43 28.54
CA PRO A 131 6.52 -3.95 28.81
C PRO A 131 7.15 -4.68 27.62
N THR A 132 6.36 -5.13 26.65
CA THR A 132 6.83 -5.93 25.52
C THR A 132 7.68 -5.10 24.56
N ARG A 133 8.76 -5.70 24.05
CA ARG A 133 9.77 -5.02 23.21
C ARG A 133 9.95 -5.65 21.83
N LEU A 134 9.45 -6.86 21.64
CA LEU A 134 9.62 -7.63 20.43
C LEU A 134 8.24 -7.94 19.82
N PRO A 135 8.12 -7.90 18.49
CA PRO A 135 6.91 -8.40 17.82
C PRO A 135 6.76 -9.90 18.05
N ALA A 136 5.57 -10.32 18.48
CA ALA A 136 5.14 -11.71 18.57
C ALA A 136 4.73 -12.26 17.18
N PRO A 137 4.56 -13.58 17.01
CA PRO A 137 4.00 -14.14 15.78
C PRO A 137 2.60 -13.57 15.49
N LEU A 138 2.29 -13.33 14.22
CA LEU A 138 0.95 -12.92 13.78
C LEU A 138 -0.08 -13.99 14.21
N PRO A 139 -1.16 -13.61 14.93
CA PRO A 139 -2.25 -14.52 15.23
C PRO A 139 -2.89 -15.07 13.95
N GLU A 140 -3.20 -16.36 13.94
CA GLU A 140 -3.75 -17.05 12.75
C GLU A 140 -5.00 -16.38 12.22
N TRP A 141 -5.96 -16.05 13.11
CA TRP A 141 -7.20 -15.38 12.73
C TRP A 141 -6.96 -14.03 12.04
N LEU A 142 -5.94 -13.28 12.47
CA LEU A 142 -5.62 -11.99 11.86
C LEU A 142 -4.98 -12.22 10.49
N GLY A 143 -4.16 -13.26 10.33
CA GLY A 143 -3.65 -13.71 9.03
C GLY A 143 -4.77 -14.07 8.06
N GLU A 144 -5.81 -14.79 8.52
CA GLU A 144 -7.00 -15.10 7.71
C GLU A 144 -7.74 -13.83 7.28
N GLU A 145 -7.88 -12.85 8.18
CA GLU A 145 -8.48 -11.56 7.86
C GLU A 145 -7.67 -10.77 6.81
N LEU A 146 -6.33 -10.84 6.86
CA LEU A 146 -5.46 -10.28 5.82
C LEU A 146 -5.64 -10.99 4.47
N VAL A 147 -5.81 -12.32 4.46
CA VAL A 147 -6.13 -13.09 3.24
C VAL A 147 -7.47 -12.62 2.67
N ARG A 148 -8.50 -12.58 3.52
CA ARG A 148 -9.88 -12.22 3.17
C ARG A 148 -9.98 -10.82 2.53
N THR A 149 -9.21 -9.88 3.06
CA THR A 149 -9.19 -8.49 2.59
C THR A 149 -8.24 -8.28 1.40
N GLY A 150 -7.58 -9.34 0.91
CA GLY A 150 -6.77 -9.30 -0.31
C GLY A 150 -5.34 -8.78 -0.09
N HIS A 151 -4.83 -8.81 1.14
CA HIS A 151 -3.47 -8.38 1.43
C HIS A 151 -2.40 -9.36 0.95
N VAL A 152 -2.74 -10.63 0.71
CA VAL A 152 -1.77 -11.61 0.21
C VAL A 152 -1.21 -11.18 -1.14
N ILE A 153 0.11 -11.09 -1.24
CA ILE A 153 0.81 -10.93 -2.51
C ILE A 153 0.82 -12.30 -3.17
N GLN A 154 -0.15 -12.53 -4.05
CA GLN A 154 -0.04 -13.65 -4.97
C GLN A 154 1.13 -13.37 -5.89
N ARG A 155 2.20 -14.17 -5.76
CA ARG A 155 3.21 -14.24 -6.82
C ARG A 155 2.46 -14.59 -8.10
N PRO A 156 2.51 -13.76 -9.16
CA PRO A 156 1.98 -14.19 -10.43
C PRO A 156 2.65 -15.53 -10.75
N PRO A 157 1.91 -16.56 -11.20
CA PRO A 157 2.58 -17.71 -11.78
C PRO A 157 3.55 -17.16 -12.82
N VAL A 158 4.81 -17.61 -12.79
CA VAL A 158 5.80 -17.27 -13.82
C VAL A 158 5.22 -17.80 -15.12
N ARG A 159 4.48 -16.95 -15.84
CA ARG A 159 4.02 -17.29 -17.17
C ARG A 159 5.30 -17.37 -18.00
N PRO A 160 5.56 -18.48 -18.71
CA PRO A 160 6.66 -18.51 -19.66
C PRO A 160 6.50 -17.29 -20.56
N LYS A 161 7.57 -16.50 -20.66
CA LYS A 161 7.65 -15.32 -21.51
C LYS A 161 7.17 -15.77 -22.90
N PRO A 162 6.07 -15.23 -23.45
CA PRO A 162 5.70 -15.55 -24.82
C PRO A 162 6.91 -15.23 -25.69
N GLU A 163 7.38 -16.19 -26.47
CA GLU A 163 8.38 -15.91 -27.50
C GLU A 163 7.82 -14.75 -28.34
N VAL A 164 8.54 -13.63 -28.32
CA VAL A 164 8.15 -12.42 -29.03
C VAL A 164 8.15 -12.76 -30.52
N PRO A 165 7.01 -12.76 -31.22
CA PRO A 165 7.03 -12.88 -32.67
C PRO A 165 7.71 -11.62 -33.20
N ARG A 166 8.85 -11.79 -33.87
CA ARG A 166 9.51 -10.68 -34.56
C ARG A 166 8.55 -10.12 -35.62
N ALA A 167 8.34 -8.80 -35.48
CA ALA A 167 7.79 -7.85 -36.44
C ALA A 167 6.30 -7.92 -36.78
N ARG A 168 5.56 -6.89 -36.34
CA ARG A 168 4.65 -6.08 -37.18
C ARG A 168 4.74 -4.60 -36.77
N ARG A 169 4.66 -3.74 -37.79
CA ARG A 169 4.89 -2.27 -37.87
C ARG A 169 4.12 -1.41 -36.83
N PRO A 170 4.52 -0.13 -36.63
CA PRO A 170 4.19 0.65 -35.44
C PRO A 170 2.75 1.12 -35.44
N ARG A 171 1.98 0.69 -34.44
CA ARG A 171 0.92 1.54 -33.87
C ARG A 171 1.62 2.42 -32.84
N THR A 172 1.44 3.73 -32.98
CA THR A 172 2.44 4.76 -32.67
C THR A 172 2.85 4.81 -31.20
N ALA A 173 4.17 4.86 -30.93
CA ALA A 173 4.72 5.20 -29.61
C ALA A 173 4.16 6.53 -29.04
N ALA A 174 3.64 7.39 -29.93
CA ALA A 174 2.96 8.63 -29.58
C ALA A 174 1.65 8.42 -28.78
N ASP A 175 0.94 7.30 -28.95
CA ASP A 175 -0.29 7.03 -28.21
C ASP A 175 -0.01 6.63 -26.76
N GLY A 176 1.03 5.81 -26.52
CA GLY A 176 1.46 5.45 -25.17
C GLY A 176 2.03 6.64 -24.40
N GLN A 177 2.81 7.48 -25.08
CA GLN A 177 3.34 8.71 -24.48
C GLN A 177 2.22 9.68 -24.05
N ARG A 178 1.17 9.83 -24.87
CA ARG A 178 -0.01 10.67 -24.56
C ARG A 178 -0.71 10.28 -23.26
N VAL A 179 -0.73 8.99 -22.93
CA VAL A 179 -1.32 8.49 -21.67
C VAL A 179 -0.38 8.72 -20.48
N LEU A 180 0.93 8.63 -20.71
CA LEU A 180 1.94 8.78 -19.66
C LEU A 180 2.19 10.25 -19.28
N ASP A 181 2.13 11.18 -20.24
CA ASP A 181 2.42 12.60 -20.05
C ASP A 181 1.66 13.28 -18.89
N PRO A 182 0.33 13.15 -18.75
CA PRO A 182 -0.37 13.78 -17.62
C PRO A 182 0.08 13.22 -16.26
N LEU A 183 0.42 11.91 -16.19
CA LEU A 183 0.92 11.30 -14.97
C LEU A 183 2.33 11.79 -14.61
N LEU A 184 3.19 11.99 -15.62
CA LEU A 184 4.52 12.58 -15.42
C LEU A 184 4.42 14.03 -14.94
N LEU A 185 3.42 14.78 -15.44
CA LEU A 185 3.16 16.15 -14.99
C LEU A 185 2.74 16.18 -13.52
N GLU A 186 1.80 15.32 -13.10
CA GLU A 186 1.39 15.21 -11.69
C GLU A 186 2.58 14.90 -10.75
N VAL A 187 3.52 14.06 -11.22
CA VAL A 187 4.76 13.74 -10.49
C VAL A 187 5.66 14.97 -10.39
N ALA A 188 5.88 15.67 -11.51
CA ALA A 188 6.73 16.86 -11.54
C ALA A 188 6.17 18.00 -10.67
N GLU A 189 4.86 18.22 -10.67
CA GLU A 189 4.17 19.24 -9.86
C GLU A 189 4.39 19.07 -8.35
N CYS A 190 4.71 17.85 -7.90
CA CYS A 190 5.06 17.62 -6.50
C CYS A 190 6.27 18.44 -6.05
N ALA A 191 7.11 18.95 -6.97
CA ALA A 191 8.21 19.87 -6.65
C ALA A 191 7.75 21.10 -5.85
N ALA A 192 6.53 21.59 -6.10
CA ALA A 192 6.01 22.82 -5.47
C ALA A 192 5.68 22.66 -3.98
N THR A 193 5.48 21.42 -3.51
CA THR A 193 5.07 21.15 -2.12
C THR A 193 6.04 20.16 -1.51
N ARG A 194 6.75 20.52 -0.43
CA ARG A 194 7.77 19.63 0.16
C ARG A 194 7.20 18.33 0.76
N GLU A 195 6.05 18.40 1.44
CA GLU A 195 5.39 17.28 2.14
C GLU A 195 3.89 17.23 1.81
N GLY A 196 3.26 16.05 1.87
CA GLY A 196 1.83 15.89 1.59
C GLY A 196 1.41 15.86 0.12
N ALA A 197 2.35 15.94 -0.84
CA ALA A 197 2.06 15.98 -2.27
C ALA A 197 1.62 14.64 -2.91
N ALA A 198 1.50 13.57 -2.11
CA ALA A 198 1.30 12.19 -2.55
C ALA A 198 2.33 11.72 -3.62
N PHE A 199 3.56 12.27 -3.57
CA PHE A 199 4.59 12.05 -4.60
C PHE A 199 4.86 10.56 -4.90
N THR A 200 5.05 9.74 -3.86
CA THR A 200 5.35 8.32 -4.02
C THR A 200 4.20 7.57 -4.70
N GLU A 201 2.96 7.91 -4.39
CA GLU A 201 1.77 7.30 -5.01
C GLU A 201 1.68 7.68 -6.49
N LYS A 202 1.83 8.97 -6.80
CA LYS A 202 1.82 9.48 -8.18
C LYS A 202 2.93 8.84 -9.03
N LEU A 203 4.14 8.73 -8.47
CA LEU A 203 5.26 8.08 -9.15
C LEU A 203 5.00 6.59 -9.39
N ASN A 204 4.47 5.88 -8.39
CA ASN A 204 4.14 4.47 -8.52
C ASN A 204 3.04 4.24 -9.58
N LYS A 205 1.98 5.05 -9.58
CA LYS A 205 0.90 5.02 -10.58
C LYS A 205 1.42 5.27 -12.00
N ALA A 206 2.27 6.29 -12.18
CA ALA A 206 2.91 6.59 -13.45
C ALA A 206 3.76 5.41 -13.96
N ALA A 207 4.62 4.85 -13.09
CA ALA A 207 5.50 3.74 -13.43
C ALA A 207 4.73 2.43 -13.70
N TYR A 208 3.68 2.15 -12.94
CA TYR A 208 2.78 1.01 -13.18
C TYR A 208 2.08 1.11 -14.53
N THR A 209 1.58 2.29 -14.86
CA THR A 209 0.92 2.55 -16.16
C THR A 209 1.90 2.39 -17.31
N ALA A 210 3.12 2.95 -17.15
CA ALA A 210 4.19 2.81 -18.13
C ALA A 210 4.58 1.34 -18.34
N GLY A 211 4.65 0.53 -17.29
CA GLY A 211 4.91 -0.92 -17.40
C GLY A 211 3.84 -1.65 -18.20
N GLY A 212 2.56 -1.31 -18.00
CA GLY A 212 1.46 -1.85 -18.80
C GLY A 212 1.56 -1.45 -20.28
N LEU A 213 1.91 -0.19 -20.57
CA LEU A 213 2.09 0.33 -21.92
C LEU A 213 3.29 -0.31 -22.64
N THR A 214 4.40 -0.54 -21.93
CA THR A 214 5.59 -1.18 -22.50
C THR A 214 5.32 -2.65 -22.83
N ALA A 215 4.65 -3.38 -21.93
CA ALA A 215 4.25 -4.75 -22.17
C ALA A 215 3.24 -4.90 -23.31
N ALA A 216 2.39 -3.89 -23.53
CA ALA A 216 1.47 -3.84 -24.67
C ALA A 216 2.12 -3.35 -25.98
N GLY A 217 3.40 -2.96 -25.97
CA GLY A 217 4.14 -2.48 -27.14
C GLY A 217 3.82 -1.04 -27.55
N HIS A 218 3.21 -0.25 -26.66
CA HIS A 218 2.85 1.15 -26.91
C HIS A 218 3.92 2.15 -26.48
N LEU A 219 4.93 1.71 -25.72
CA LEU A 219 6.03 2.55 -25.24
C LEU A 219 7.31 1.71 -25.13
N ASP A 220 8.46 2.30 -25.43
CA ASP A 220 9.75 1.65 -25.19
C ASP A 220 10.11 1.66 -23.69
N GLU A 221 10.57 0.54 -23.16
CA GLU A 221 10.88 0.38 -21.72
C GLU A 221 11.98 1.35 -21.25
N ARG A 222 13.02 1.54 -22.07
CA ARG A 222 14.11 2.44 -21.73
C ARG A 222 13.63 3.89 -21.74
N THR A 223 12.84 4.28 -22.75
CA THR A 223 12.21 5.60 -22.81
C THR A 223 11.31 5.84 -21.60
N ALA A 224 10.43 4.90 -21.26
CA ALA A 224 9.54 4.98 -20.11
C ALA A 224 10.32 5.21 -18.81
N ARG A 225 11.34 4.39 -18.56
CA ARG A 225 12.20 4.50 -17.37
C ARG A 225 12.90 5.85 -17.31
N THR A 226 13.48 6.31 -18.42
CA THR A 226 14.17 7.62 -18.47
C THR A 226 13.21 8.78 -18.15
N LEU A 227 11.99 8.78 -18.68
CA LEU A 227 11.02 9.84 -18.44
C LEU A 227 10.54 9.86 -16.99
N LEU A 228 10.26 8.69 -16.40
CA LEU A 228 9.86 8.54 -15.01
C LEU A 228 10.94 9.05 -14.05
N LEU A 229 12.20 8.63 -14.27
CA LEU A 229 13.32 9.07 -13.45
C LEU A 229 13.55 10.57 -13.59
N LYS A 230 13.44 11.14 -14.80
CA LYS A 230 13.57 12.59 -15.00
C LYS A 230 12.51 13.37 -14.23
N ALA A 231 11.24 12.93 -14.26
CA ALA A 231 10.17 13.56 -13.51
C ALA A 231 10.36 13.42 -11.98
N ALA A 232 10.78 12.24 -11.52
CA ALA A 232 11.05 11.98 -10.12
C ALA A 232 12.24 12.80 -9.58
N GLU A 233 13.32 12.90 -10.36
CA GLU A 233 14.50 13.71 -10.03
C GLU A 233 14.16 15.19 -9.95
N ALA A 234 13.33 15.71 -10.88
CA ALA A 234 12.89 17.09 -10.87
C ALA A 234 12.05 17.42 -9.61
N ALA A 235 11.21 16.48 -9.18
CA ALA A 235 10.37 16.67 -7.99
C ALA A 235 11.13 16.45 -6.67
N ARG A 236 12.01 15.45 -6.59
CA ARG A 236 12.66 14.99 -5.36
C ARG A 236 14.10 14.52 -5.61
N PRO A 237 15.04 15.44 -5.92
CA PRO A 237 16.43 15.09 -6.24
C PRO A 237 17.21 14.51 -5.04
N TRP A 238 16.74 14.72 -3.80
CA TRP A 238 17.37 14.14 -2.60
C TRP A 238 16.93 12.69 -2.32
N GLN A 239 16.09 12.08 -3.17
CA GLN A 239 15.56 10.72 -2.99
C GLN A 239 15.86 9.78 -4.17
N SER A 240 16.89 10.05 -5.00
CA SER A 240 17.13 9.33 -6.27
C SER A 240 17.14 7.81 -6.11
N ALA A 241 17.89 7.24 -5.15
CA ALA A 241 17.93 5.79 -4.91
C ALA A 241 16.60 5.18 -4.43
N ARG A 242 15.70 5.99 -3.85
CA ARG A 242 14.33 5.55 -3.50
C ARG A 242 13.42 5.64 -4.72
N ASN A 243 13.54 6.72 -5.50
CA ASN A 243 12.77 6.93 -6.72
C ASN A 243 13.04 5.83 -7.74
N GLU A 244 14.31 5.45 -7.94
CA GLU A 244 14.71 4.35 -8.81
C GLU A 244 14.03 3.04 -8.44
N ARG A 245 14.05 2.66 -7.15
CA ARG A 245 13.39 1.45 -6.67
C ARG A 245 11.88 1.48 -6.91
N ILE A 246 11.21 2.60 -6.63
CA ILE A 246 9.77 2.76 -6.89
C ILE A 246 9.47 2.57 -8.38
N VAL A 247 10.27 3.19 -9.25
CA VAL A 247 10.11 3.11 -10.71
C VAL A 247 10.31 1.69 -11.21
N ASP A 248 11.39 1.03 -10.79
CA ASP A 248 11.74 -0.31 -11.25
C ASP A 248 10.71 -1.36 -10.77
N ASP A 249 10.32 -1.32 -9.48
CA ASP A 249 9.32 -2.24 -8.92
C ASP A 249 7.94 -2.07 -9.59
N ALA A 250 7.53 -0.81 -9.81
CA ALA A 250 6.23 -0.52 -10.41
C ALA A 250 6.19 -0.82 -11.92
N LEU A 251 7.28 -0.59 -12.66
CA LEU A 251 7.40 -0.99 -14.07
C LEU A 251 7.22 -2.51 -14.22
N VAL A 252 7.90 -3.30 -13.38
CA VAL A 252 7.76 -4.76 -13.38
C VAL A 252 6.32 -5.18 -13.05
N ALA A 253 5.73 -4.59 -12.01
CA ALA A 253 4.35 -4.88 -11.61
C ALA A 253 3.32 -4.51 -12.69
N GLY A 254 3.54 -3.38 -13.38
CA GLY A 254 2.73 -2.91 -14.49
C GLY A 254 2.83 -3.81 -15.72
N ALA A 255 4.03 -4.26 -16.06
CA ALA A 255 4.27 -5.16 -17.19
C ALA A 255 3.54 -6.51 -17.06
N ALA A 256 3.26 -6.94 -15.83
CA ALA A 256 2.42 -8.12 -15.57
C ALA A 256 0.93 -7.92 -15.94
N ARG A 257 0.50 -6.68 -16.23
CA ARG A 257 -0.85 -6.33 -16.70
C ARG A 257 -0.79 -5.38 -17.91
N PRO A 258 -0.60 -5.93 -19.14
CA PRO A 258 -0.52 -5.12 -20.35
C PRO A 258 -1.72 -4.18 -20.51
N LEU A 259 -1.45 -2.91 -20.83
CA LEU A 259 -2.46 -1.89 -21.05
C LEU A 259 -2.66 -1.68 -22.55
N HIS A 260 -3.71 -2.28 -23.10
CA HIS A 260 -4.08 -2.08 -24.51
C HIS A 260 -4.86 -0.78 -24.66
N LEU A 261 -4.38 0.12 -25.51
CA LEU A 261 -5.12 1.31 -25.89
C LEU A 261 -6.17 0.90 -26.93
N GLU A 262 -7.45 0.88 -26.54
CA GLU A 262 -8.55 0.55 -27.45
C GLU A 262 -8.49 1.49 -28.67
N GLY A 263 -8.33 0.89 -29.85
CA GLY A 263 -8.46 1.61 -31.10
C GLY A 263 -9.91 2.02 -31.25
N ARG A 264 -10.21 3.30 -31.08
CA ARG A 264 -11.37 3.90 -31.75
C ARG A 264 -11.07 3.84 -33.25
N SER A 265 -11.56 2.79 -33.90
CA SER A 265 -11.90 2.80 -35.33
C SER A 265 -13.10 3.69 -35.56
#